data_AF-A0A853FRG3-F1
#
_entry.id   AF-A0A853FRG3-F1
#
_cell.length_a   1.000
_cell.length_b   1.000
_cell.length_c   1.000
_cell.angle_alpha   90.00
_cell.angle_beta   90.00
_cell.angle_gamma   90.00
#
_symmetry.space_group_name_H-M   'P 1'
#
loop_
_entity.id
_entity.type
_entity.pdbx_description
1 polymer ?
#
loop_
_entity_poly.entity_id
_entity_poly.type
_entity_poly.pdbx_seq_one_letter_code
_entity_poly.pdbx_strand_id
1 'polypeptide(L)' 'MRWRHLHVGQKGDRLTIQNHRVWQEEWRWLNAETVRLPDPLVGSDILSYMICEIGPRTKPTRFAAVKLQSDLWSFYVPD' A
#
# COMPACT_ATOMS: atom_id res chain seq x y z
N MET A 1 0.14 -12.53 9.87
CA MET A 1 -0.39 -11.16 9.83
C MET A 1 -1.56 -11.14 8.85
N ARG A 2 -2.71 -10.57 9.24
CA ARG A 2 -3.82 -10.36 8.31
C ARG A 2 -3.65 -8.99 7.66
N TRP A 3 -4.03 -8.88 6.40
CA TRP A 3 -3.98 -7.64 5.64
C TRP A 3 -5.39 -7.28 5.22
N ARG A 4 -5.75 -6.01 5.38
CA ARG A 4 -7.06 -5.50 5.03
C ARG A 4 -6.95 -4.51 3.89
N HIS A 5 -7.80 -4.68 2.89
CA HIS A 5 -7.90 -3.75 1.78
C HIS A 5 -8.29 -2.37 2.32
N LEU A 6 -7.54 -1.35 1.91
CA LEU A 6 -7.75 0.01 2.37
C LEU A 6 -8.33 0.89 1.27
N HIS A 7 -7.69 0.91 0.09
CA HIS A 7 -7.99 1.92 -0.93
C HIS A 7 -7.51 1.50 -2.32
N VAL A 8 -8.22 1.97 -3.35
CA VAL A 8 -7.75 2.02 -4.74
C VAL A 8 -7.87 3.44 -5.24
N GLY A 9 -6.78 4.01 -5.76
CA GLY A 9 -6.77 5.39 -6.21
C GLY A 9 -5.57 5.76 -7.05
N GLN A 10 -5.52 7.01 -7.50
CA GLN A 10 -4.45 7.51 -8.34
C GLN A 10 -3.35 8.17 -7.51
N LYS A 11 -2.15 8.23 -8.09
CA LYS A 11 -1.04 8.98 -7.50
C LYS A 11 -1.44 10.45 -7.29
N GLY A 12 -1.24 10.95 -6.08
CA GLY A 12 -1.53 12.34 -5.70
C GLY A 12 -2.95 12.57 -5.18
N ASP A 13 -3.73 11.51 -4.98
CA ASP A 13 -5.01 11.61 -4.28
C ASP A 13 -4.83 11.96 -2.78
N ARG A 14 -5.94 11.94 -2.04
CA ARG A 14 -5.97 12.35 -0.63
C ARG A 14 -5.87 11.18 0.35
N LEU A 15 -5.37 10.01 -0.07
CA LEU A 15 -5.22 8.86 0.81
C LEU A 15 -4.37 9.21 2.03
N THR A 16 -4.91 8.89 3.21
CA THR A 16 -4.19 8.98 4.48
C THR A 16 -4.15 7.61 5.17
N ILE A 17 -2.99 7.25 5.73
CA ILE A 17 -2.80 6.04 6.53
C ILE A 17 -2.20 6.47 7.86
N GLN A 18 -2.88 6.19 8.97
CA GLN A 18 -2.45 6.60 10.32
C GLN A 18 -2.01 8.07 10.39
N ASN A 19 -2.81 8.98 9.80
CA ASN A 19 -2.56 10.42 9.69
C ASN A 19 -1.41 10.86 8.77
N HIS A 20 -0.75 9.95 8.06
CA HIS A 20 0.23 10.28 7.02
C HIS A 20 -0.43 10.39 5.66
N ARG A 21 -0.19 11.49 4.93
CA ARG A 21 -0.61 11.66 3.54
C ARG A 21 0.32 10.86 2.65
N VAL A 22 -0.14 9.69 2.22
CA VAL A 22 0.71 8.66 1.59
C VAL A 22 1.54 9.22 0.43
N TRP A 23 0.93 10.03 -0.45
CA TRP A 23 1.61 10.59 -1.62
C TRP A 23 2.56 11.76 -1.33
N GLN A 24 2.52 12.33 -0.13
CA GLN A 24 3.39 13.44 0.30
C GLN A 24 4.54 12.96 1.18
N GLU A 25 4.63 11.65 1.44
CA GLU A 25 5.65 11.02 2.25
C GLU A 25 6.69 10.32 1.36
N GLU A 26 7.91 10.19 1.88
CA GLU A 26 8.91 9.32 1.26
C GLU A 26 8.55 7.86 1.54
N TRP A 27 8.34 7.09 0.47
CA TRP A 27 8.07 5.65 0.59
C TRP A 27 9.39 4.91 0.75
N ARG A 28 9.53 4.20 1.86
CA ARG A 28 10.69 3.35 2.13
C ARG A 28 10.29 1.90 1.94
N TRP A 29 10.88 1.25 0.95
CA TRP A 29 10.66 -0.16 0.65
C TRP A 29 11.43 -1.02 1.65
N LEU A 30 10.76 -2.00 2.25
CA LEU A 30 11.41 -2.94 3.17
C LEU A 30 12.09 -4.05 2.37
N ASN A 31 13.40 -3.93 2.08
CA ASN A 31 14.29 -5.00 1.58
C ASN A 31 13.69 -5.97 0.53
N ALA A 32 12.90 -5.47 -0.43
CA ALA A 32 12.17 -6.27 -1.43
C ALA A 32 11.15 -7.28 -0.86
N GLU A 33 10.71 -7.09 0.38
CA GLU A 33 9.63 -7.86 0.99
C GLU A 33 8.32 -7.57 0.26
N THR A 34 7.63 -8.65 -0.09
CA THR A 34 6.33 -8.60 -0.77
C THR A 34 5.33 -9.49 -0.07
N VAL A 35 4.05 -9.17 -0.24
CA VAL A 35 2.93 -9.96 0.23
C VAL A 35 1.97 -10.25 -0.92
N ARG A 36 1.49 -11.49 -1.00
CA ARG A 36 0.51 -11.91 -2.01
C ARG A 36 -0.90 -11.60 -1.50
N LEU A 37 -1.61 -10.70 -2.17
CA LEU A 37 -2.95 -10.24 -1.78
C LEU A 37 -3.89 -10.17 -3.00
N PRO A 38 -5.21 -10.30 -2.79
CA PRO A 38 -6.17 -10.22 -3.89
C PRO A 38 -6.12 -8.86 -4.61
N ASP A 39 -6.34 -8.88 -5.93
CA ASP A 39 -6.67 -7.68 -6.69
C ASP A 39 -8.10 -7.21 -6.28
N PRO A 40 -8.26 -6.00 -5.74
CA PRO A 40 -9.57 -5.50 -5.34
C PRO A 40 -10.51 -5.22 -6.52
N LEU A 41 -10.00 -5.07 -7.74
CA LEU A 41 -10.79 -4.87 -8.95
C LEU A 41 -11.19 -6.20 -9.61
N VAL A 42 -10.34 -7.23 -9.47
CA VAL A 42 -10.56 -8.58 -10.02
C VAL A 42 -10.28 -9.61 -8.93
N GLY A 43 -11.26 -9.85 -8.04
CA GLY A 43 -11.06 -10.63 -6.81
C GLY A 43 -10.56 -12.07 -6.96
N SER A 44 -10.53 -12.63 -8.17
CA SER A 44 -9.91 -13.93 -8.47
C SER A 44 -8.38 -13.87 -8.58
N ASP A 45 -7.83 -12.69 -8.85
CA ASP A 45 -6.42 -12.51 -9.15
C ASP A 45 -5.65 -12.20 -7.87
N ILE A 46 -4.44 -12.77 -7.76
CA ILE A 46 -3.54 -12.54 -6.62
C ILE A 46 -2.30 -11.81 -7.12
N LEU A 47 -2.11 -10.59 -6.64
CA LEU A 47 -0.97 -9.74 -6.98
C LEU A 47 0.12 -9.78 -5.91
N SER A 48 1.34 -9.47 -6.30
CA SER A 48 2.47 -9.28 -5.38
C SER A 48 2.57 -7.80 -5.00
N TYR A 49 2.20 -7.47 -3.77
CA TYR A 49 2.27 -6.12 -3.24
C TYR A 49 3.60 -5.92 -2.54
N MET A 50 4.26 -4.79 -2.80
CA MET A 50 5.47 -4.41 -2.08
C MET A 50 5.10 -3.82 -0.72
N ILE A 51 5.86 -4.18 0.32
CA ILE A 51 5.67 -3.64 1.65
C ILE A 51 6.49 -2.34 1.80
N CYS A 52 5.78 -1.28 2.18
CA CYS A 52 6.30 0.08 2.29
C CYS A 52 6.13 0.61 3.71
N GLU A 53 7.04 1.50 4.08
CA GLU A 53 6.99 2.31 5.30
C GLU A 53 6.98 3.81 4.96
N ILE A 54 6.12 4.57 5.63
CA ILE A 54 6.10 6.04 5.63
C ILE A 54 6.18 6.59 7.06
N GLY A 55 6.43 7.89 7.21
CA GLY A 55 6.55 8.54 8.52
C GLY A 55 7.90 8.30 9.22
N PRO A 56 8.00 8.55 10.54
CA PRO A 56 9.25 8.44 11.29
C PRO A 56 9.82 7.01 11.34
N ARG A 57 11.15 6.85 11.27
CA ARG A 57 11.79 5.52 11.35
C ARG A 57 11.62 4.81 12.70
N THR A 58 11.39 5.56 13.78
CA THR A 58 11.17 5.01 15.12
C THR A 58 9.80 4.38 15.29
N LYS A 59 8.81 4.81 14.50
CA LYS A 59 7.45 4.28 14.49
C LYS A 59 6.85 4.45 13.10
N PRO A 60 7.30 3.64 12.12
CA PRO A 60 6.84 3.78 10.75
C PRO A 60 5.40 3.28 10.61
N THR A 61 4.66 3.91 9.70
CA THR A 61 3.37 3.39 9.24
C THR A 61 3.63 2.43 8.09
N ARG A 62 3.19 1.17 8.23
CA ARG A 62 3.36 0.11 7.22
C ARG A 62 2.10 -0.03 6.37
N PHE A 63 2.29 -0.26 5.08
CA PHE A 63 1.24 -0.61 4.13
C PHE A 63 1.83 -1.46 3.00
N ALA A 64 0.97 -2.17 2.29
CA ALA A 64 1.34 -2.87 1.07
C ALA A 64 0.73 -2.13 -0.13
N ALA A 65 1.53 -1.93 -1.19
CA ALA A 65 1.10 -1.22 -2.38
C ALA A 65 1.51 -1.94 -3.67
N VAL A 66 0.66 -1.83 -4.68
CA VAL A 66 0.97 -2.26 -6.04
C VAL A 66 0.37 -1.27 -7.04
N LYS A 67 1.10 -1.01 -8.12
CA LYS A 67 0.56 -0.27 -9.25
C LYS A 67 -0.30 -1.23 -10.09
N LEU A 68 -1.57 -0.87 -10.26
CA LEU A 68 -2.51 -1.56 -11.13
C LEU A 68 -2.42 -0.99 -12.56
N GLN A 69 -3.25 -1.51 -13.46
CA GLN A 69 -3.43 -0.93 -14.79
C GLN A 69 -4.00 0.51 -14.71
N SER A 70 -3.77 1.31 -15.75
CA SER A 70 -4.30 2.68 -15.87
C SER A 70 -3.91 3.65 -14.75
N ASP A 71 -2.65 3.60 -14.28
CA ASP A 71 -2.08 4.48 -13.24
C ASP A 71 -2.77 4.45 -11.87
N LEU A 72 -3.64 3.46 -11.64
CA LEU A 72 -4.22 3.17 -10.34
C LEU A 72 -3.20 2.47 -9.42
N TRP A 73 -3.42 2.63 -8.13
CA TRP A 73 -2.66 2.00 -7.07
C TRP A 73 -3.63 1.37 -6.08
N SER A 74 -3.33 0.15 -5.66
CA SER A 74 -4.07 -0.55 -4.61
C SER A 74 -3.26 -0.57 -3.32
N PHE A 75 -3.94 -0.41 -2.20
CA PHE A 75 -3.36 -0.28 -0.87
C PHE A 75 -4.01 -1.24 0.11
N TYR A 76 -3.17 -1.92 0.88
CA TYR A 76 -3.56 -2.71 2.05
C TYR A 76 -2.81 -2.23 3.29
N VAL A 77 -3.43 -2.41 4.45
CA VAL A 77 -2.79 -2.17 5.74
C VAL A 77 -2.78 -3.45 6.58
N PRO A 78 -1.79 -3.64 7.47
CA PRO A 78 -1.84 -4.71 8.45
C PRO A 78 -3.07 -4.53 9.37
N ASP A 79 -3.77 -5.62 9.67
CA ASP A 79 -4.74 -5.69 10.78
C ASP A 79 -4.03 -5.77 12.14
#